data_AF-A0A848ZKH4-F1
#
_entry.id   AF-A0A848ZKH4-F1
#
_cell.length_a   1.000
_cell.length_b   1.000
_cell.length_c   1.000
_cell.angle_alpha   90.00
_cell.angle_beta   90.00
_cell.angle_gamma   90.00
#
_symmetry.space_group_name_H-M   'P 1'
#
loop_
_entity.id
_entity.type
_entity.pdbx_description
1 polymer ?
#
loop_
_entity_poly.entity_id
_entity_poly.type
_entity_poly.pdbx_seq_one_letter_code
_entity_poly.pdbx_strand_id
1 'polypeptide(L)' 'MDLSKVKMVVTDMDGTLLNSDHQVSTKFFQLFQELKKRDIKFVAASGRQYNSIVDKLETIK' A
#
# COMPACT_ATOMS: atom_id res chain seq x y z
N MET A 1 8.72 -18.72 8.17
CA MET A 1 9.36 -17.82 7.19
C MET A 1 9.99 -16.68 7.98
N ASP A 2 11.29 -16.43 7.82
CA ASP A 2 11.97 -15.29 8.45
C ASP A 2 11.83 -14.06 7.55
N LEU A 3 11.19 -13.01 8.07
CA LEU A 3 10.92 -11.76 7.37
C LEU A 3 11.73 -10.59 7.93
N SER A 4 12.68 -10.84 8.84
CA SER A 4 13.49 -9.81 9.52
C SER A 4 14.31 -8.94 8.57
N LYS A 5 14.60 -9.43 7.36
CA LYS A 5 15.37 -8.71 6.33
C LYS A 5 14.50 -7.92 5.35
N VAL A 6 13.18 -8.00 5.43
CA VAL A 6 12.30 -7.27 4.51
C VAL A 6 12.41 -5.77 4.80
N LYS A 7 12.71 -4.99 3.76
CA LYS A 7 12.85 -3.53 3.81
C LYS A 7 11.79 -2.80 2.99
N MET A 8 11.10 -3.51 2.10
CA MET A 8 10.13 -2.91 1.21
C MET A 8 9.03 -3.92 0.84
N VAL A 9 7.80 -3.41 0.73
CA VAL A 9 6.63 -4.11 0.21
C VAL A 9 6.11 -3.31 -0.96
N VAL A 10 6.01 -3.94 -2.13
CA VAL A 10 5.49 -3.34 -3.36
C VAL A 10 4.20 -4.07 -3.73
N THR A 11 3.15 -3.33 -4.06
CA THR A 11 1.85 -3.90 -4.45
C THR A 11 1.29 -3.21 -5.69
N ASP A 12 0.60 -3.98 -6.52
CA ASP A 12 -0.33 -3.41 -7.49
C ASP A 12 -1.56 -2.82 -6.78
N MET A 13 -2.29 -1.96 -7.49
CA MET A 13 -3.48 -1.31 -6.98
C MET A 13 -4.76 -2.07 -7.34
N ASP A 14 -5.10 -2.14 -8.62
CA ASP A 14 -6.39 -2.68 -9.06
C ASP A 14 -6.45 -4.19 -8.89
N GLY A 15 -7.48 -4.67 -8.18
CA GLY A 15 -7.63 -6.10 -7.89
C GLY A 15 -6.61 -6.65 -6.88
N THR A 16 -5.76 -5.81 -6.29
CA THR A 16 -4.80 -6.19 -5.25
C THR A 16 -4.96 -5.34 -3.98
N LEU A 17 -4.57 -4.06 -4.02
CA LEU A 17 -4.75 -3.13 -2.89
C LEU A 17 -6.19 -2.59 -2.83
N LEU A 18 -6.77 -2.37 -4.01
CA LEU A 18 -8.13 -1.88 -4.19
C LEU A 18 -9.08 -3.05 -4.40
N ASN A 19 -10.21 -3.01 -3.72
CA ASN A 19 -11.33 -3.92 -4.00
C ASN A 19 -12.04 -3.55 -5.32
N SER A 20 -13.07 -4.31 -5.68
CA SER A 20 -13.87 -4.08 -6.90
C SER A 20 -14.51 -2.68 -6.97
N ASP A 21 -14.71 -2.03 -5.82
CA ASP A 21 -15.24 -0.66 -5.72
C ASP A 21 -14.15 0.42 -5.74
N HIS A 22 -12.90 0.04 -6.03
CA HIS A 22 -11.73 0.93 -6.05
C HIS A 22 -11.47 1.61 -4.70
N GLN A 23 -11.72 0.89 -3.61
CA GLN A 23 -11.52 1.34 -2.23
C GLN A 23 -10.41 0.54 -1.55
N VAL A 24 -9.67 1.24 -0.69
CA VAL A 24 -8.65 0.64 0.16
C VAL A 24 -9.32 0.10 1.42
N SER A 25 -9.02 -1.15 1.78
CA SER A 25 -9.56 -1.76 3.01
C SER A 25 -9.07 -1.01 4.26
N THR A 26 -9.93 -0.86 5.28
CA THR A 26 -9.54 -0.27 6.57
C THR A 26 -8.39 -1.02 7.24
N LYS A 27 -8.30 -2.35 7.01
CA LYS A 27 -7.22 -3.20 7.49
C LYS A 27 -5.85 -2.79 6.93
N PHE A 28 -5.81 -2.27 5.70
CA PHE A 28 -4.56 -1.82 5.10
C PHE A 28 -3.91 -0.71 5.91
N PHE A 29 -4.67 0.26 6.43
CA PHE A 29 -4.10 1.35 7.21
C PHE A 29 -3.45 0.86 8.51
N GLN A 30 -4.05 -0.13 9.18
CA GLN A 30 -3.46 -0.75 10.36
C GLN A 30 -2.14 -1.46 9.99
N LEU A 31 -2.12 -2.22 8.89
CA LEU A 31 -0.92 -2.90 8.41
C LEU A 31 0.17 -1.90 7.98
N PHE A 32 -0.20 -0.81 7.31
CA PHE A 32 0.71 0.25 6.89
C PHE A 32 1.42 0.89 8.08
N GLN A 33 0.70 1.13 9.18
CA GLN A 33 1.31 1.64 10.42
C GLN A 33 2.33 0.65 11.00
N GLU A 34 2.03 -0.65 10.98
CA GLU A 34 2.98 -1.67 11.42
C GLU A 34 4.21 -1.78 10.52
N LEU A 35 4.03 -1.64 9.20
CA LEU A 35 5.16 -1.57 8.25
C LEU A 35 6.03 -0.34 8.55
N LYS A 36 5.42 0.83 8.76
CA LYS A 36 6.12 2.08 9.09
C LYS A 36 6.91 1.97 10.39
N LYS A 37 6.34 1.39 11.44
CA LYS A 37 7.03 1.15 12.73
C LYS A 37 8.27 0.26 12.59
N ARG A 38 8.27 -0.63 11.61
CA ARG A 38 9.36 -1.58 11.33
C ARG A 38 10.38 -1.06 10.31
N ASP A 39 10.27 0.21 9.92
CA ASP A 39 11.09 0.82 8.86
C ASP A 39 11.00 0.06 7.52
N ILE A 40 9.81 -0.46 7.22
CA ILE A 40 9.50 -1.14 5.97
C ILE A 40 8.78 -0.14 5.05
N LYS A 41 9.36 0.11 3.88
CA LYS A 41 8.78 1.02 2.88
C LYS A 41 7.63 0.33 2.17
N PHE A 42 6.49 1.00 2.09
CA PHE A 42 5.37 0.57 1.26
C PHE A 42 5.36 1.36 -0.04
N VAL A 43 5.21 0.67 -1.16
CA VAL A 43 5.20 1.26 -2.50
C VAL A 43 4.01 0.71 -3.29
N ALA A 44 3.18 1.61 -3.82
CA ALA A 44 2.17 1.24 -4.81
C ALA A 44 2.79 1.31 -6.21
N ALA A 45 2.69 0.23 -6.98
CA ALA A 45 3.17 0.12 -8.35
C ALA A 45 1.98 -0.19 -9.26
N SER A 46 1.48 0.81 -9.99
CA SER A 46 0.29 0.68 -10.84
C SER A 46 0.52 1.35 -12.20
N GLY A 47 -0.19 0.87 -13.22
CA GLY A 47 -0.31 1.53 -14.51
C GLY A 47 -1.21 2.78 -14.49
N ARG A 48 -1.87 3.07 -13.36
CA ARG A 48 -2.66 4.29 -13.18
C ARG A 48 -1.78 5.53 -13.33
N GLN A 49 -2.39 6.62 -13.81
CA GLN A 49 -1.75 7.94 -13.81
C GLN A 49 -1.40 8.35 -12.37
N TYR A 50 -0.25 9.01 -12.20
CA TYR A 50 0.28 9.41 -10.89
C TYR A 50 -0.76 10.11 -10.00
N ASN A 51 -1.51 11.06 -10.54
CA ASN A 51 -2.54 11.78 -9.77
C ASN A 51 -3.62 10.84 -9.22
N SER A 52 -4.07 9.87 -10.02
CA SER A 52 -5.05 8.88 -9.55
C SER A 52 -4.51 8.00 -8.42
N ILE A 53 -3.21 7.69 -8.43
CA ILE A 53 -2.54 6.93 -7.37
C ILE A 53 -2.49 7.78 -6.10
N VAL A 54 -2.06 9.04 -6.22
CA VAL A 54 -1.92 9.96 -5.08
C VAL A 54 -3.26 10.22 -4.41
N ASP A 55 -4.31 10.52 -5.18
CA ASP A 55 -5.66 10.78 -4.64
C ASP A 55 -6.19 9.58 -3.85
N LYS A 56 -5.92 8.35 -4.32
CA LYS A 56 -6.36 7.12 -3.63
C LYS A 56 -5.55 6.79 -2.39
N LEU A 57 -4.30 7.25 -2.32
CA LEU A 57 -3.38 7.02 -1.22
C LEU A 57 -3.18 8.28 -0.36
N GLU A 58 -3.99 9.30 -0.54
CA GLU A 58 -3.89 10.58 0.19
C GLU A 58 -3.97 10.36 1.70
N THR A 59 -4.74 9.36 2.14
CA THR A 59 -4.92 8.99 3.55
C THR A 59 -3.67 8.41 4.22
N ILE A 60 -2.64 8.04 3.46
CA ILE A 60 -1.35 7.53 3.99
C ILE A 60 -0.16 8.47 3.71
N LYS A 61 -0.40 9.65 3.14
CA LYS A 61 0.64 10.64 2.87
C LYS A 61 1.26 11.20 4.17
#